data_AF-A0A3A8RJ68-F1
#
_entry.id   AF-A0A3A8RJ68-F1
#
_cell.length_a   1.000
_cell.length_b   1.000
_cell.length_c   1.000
_cell.angle_alpha   90.00
_cell.angle_beta   90.00
_cell.angle_gamma   90.00
#
_symmetry.space_group_name_H-M   'P 1'
#
loop_
_entity.id
_entity.type
_entity.pdbx_description
1 polymer ?
#
loop_
_entity_poly.entity_id
_entity_poly.type
_entity_poly.pdbx_seq_one_letter_code
_entity_poly.pdbx_strand_id
1 'polypeptide(L)'
;MSNAALSRIVSAQAALGAQYLKAGRYRLEVQSIRTKDGFKGLSAIAELKVVSAERTQPASEPSRIGIVASYVENLSDAKKNGGGRFKAFVMALVGAEEQELSLEQLAKFTGDKQAGAFLLIDCEVFPKTLPEKDGKPGKVIEGYRWSTVSPTDDELAAIEAKRAEAKLPALAAALA
;
A
#
# COMPACT_ATOMS: atom_id res chain seq x y z
N MET A 1 -13.88 -38.65 -8.81
CA MET A 1 -13.22 -37.40 -9.26
C MET A 1 -11.97 -37.78 -10.04
N SER A 2 -11.78 -37.29 -11.26
CA SER A 2 -10.58 -37.66 -12.03
C SER A 2 -9.35 -36.93 -11.51
N ASN A 3 -8.20 -37.60 -11.49
CA ASN A 3 -6.91 -37.04 -11.07
C ASN A 3 -6.52 -35.77 -11.84
N ALA A 4 -7.10 -35.54 -13.01
CA ALA A 4 -6.88 -34.34 -13.82
C ALA A 4 -7.45 -33.06 -13.17
N ALA A 5 -8.60 -33.13 -12.50
CA ALA A 5 -9.18 -31.98 -11.82
C ALA A 5 -8.37 -31.59 -10.57
N LEU A 6 -7.92 -32.58 -9.79
CA LEU A 6 -7.07 -32.36 -8.62
C LEU A 6 -5.69 -31.82 -9.02
N SER A 7 -5.10 -32.34 -10.10
CA SER A 7 -3.80 -31.85 -10.61
C SER A 7 -3.87 -30.39 -11.05
N ARG A 8 -4.97 -29.97 -11.69
CA ARG A 8 -5.20 -28.57 -12.07
C ARG A 8 -5.31 -27.63 -10.87
N ILE A 9 -5.89 -28.10 -9.76
CA ILE A 9 -5.99 -27.32 -8.53
C ILE A 9 -4.62 -27.18 -7.87
N VAL A 10 -3.84 -28.27 -7.80
CA VAL A 10 -2.47 -28.26 -7.22
C VAL A 10 -1.52 -27.38 -8.02
N SER A 11 -1.64 -27.38 -9.36
CA SER A 11 -0.79 -26.57 -10.22
C SER A 11 -1.29 -25.13 -10.42
N ALA A 12 -2.52 -24.82 -10.00
CA ALA A 12 -3.04 -23.47 -10.07
C ALA A 12 -2.34 -22.59 -9.04
N GLN A 13 -1.91 -21.41 -9.47
CA GLN A 13 -1.50 -20.38 -8.51
C GLN A 13 -2.73 -20.02 -7.67
N ALA A 14 -2.59 -20.11 -6.35
CA ALA A 14 -3.66 -19.72 -5.44
C ALA A 14 -4.08 -18.28 -5.76
N ALA A 15 -5.39 -18.07 -5.93
CA ALA A 15 -5.92 -16.72 -6.09
C ALA A 15 -5.60 -15.93 -4.82
N LEU A 16 -4.67 -14.98 -4.93
CA LEU A 16 -4.44 -13.98 -3.89
C LEU A 16 -5.61 -12.99 -4.01
N GLY A 17 -6.71 -13.27 -3.31
CA GLY A 17 -7.68 -12.22 -3.00
C GLY A 17 -6.93 -11.05 -2.36
N ALA A 18 -7.42 -9.81 -2.53
CA ALA A 18 -6.79 -8.63 -1.95
C ALA A 18 -6.57 -8.86 -0.44
N GLN A 19 -5.31 -8.95 -0.03
CA GLN A 19 -4.95 -9.09 1.38
C GLN A 19 -4.81 -7.68 1.94
N TYR A 20 -5.53 -7.37 3.00
CA TYR A 20 -5.42 -6.07 3.67
C TYR A 20 -4.56 -6.22 4.92
N LEU A 21 -3.87 -5.14 5.29
CA LEU A 21 -3.14 -5.12 6.55
C LEU A 21 -4.12 -5.25 7.72
N LYS A 22 -3.75 -6.08 8.70
CA LYS A 22 -4.43 -6.16 10.00
C LYS A 22 -3.87 -5.09 10.94
N ALA A 23 -4.54 -4.85 12.07
CA ALA A 23 -4.00 -4.00 13.12
C ALA A 23 -2.57 -4.41 13.51
N GLY A 24 -1.66 -3.43 13.57
CA GLY A 24 -0.23 -3.64 13.80
C GLY A 24 0.61 -2.43 13.41
N ARG A 25 1.91 -2.47 13.73
CA ARG A 25 2.92 -1.54 13.22
C ARG A 25 3.81 -2.26 12.24
N TYR A 26 4.14 -1.60 11.13
CA TYR A 26 4.81 -2.23 10.01
C TYR A 26 5.88 -1.32 9.43
N ARG A 27 6.97 -1.94 8.98
CA ARG A 27 7.76 -1.43 7.86
C ARG A 27 7.32 -2.13 6.59
N LEU A 28 7.01 -1.35 5.57
CA LEU A 28 6.47 -1.82 4.30
C LEU A 28 7.37 -1.39 3.16
N GLU A 29 7.50 -2.25 2.16
CA GLU A 29 8.17 -1.93 0.89
C GLU A 29 7.12 -1.87 -0.22
N VAL A 30 7.04 -0.73 -0.90
CA VAL A 30 6.13 -0.56 -2.03
C VAL A 30 6.55 -1.44 -3.20
N GLN A 31 5.67 -2.30 -3.69
CA GLN A 31 5.91 -3.14 -4.86
C GLN A 31 5.40 -2.46 -6.13
N SER A 32 4.21 -1.87 -6.07
CA SER A 32 3.62 -1.13 -7.18
C SER A 32 2.61 -0.11 -6.69
N ILE A 33 2.40 0.95 -7.47
CA ILE A 33 1.31 1.90 -7.28
C ILE A 33 0.62 2.07 -8.63
N ARG A 34 -0.69 1.84 -8.67
CA ARG A 34 -1.47 1.95 -9.90
C ARG A 34 -2.84 2.58 -9.64
N THR A 35 -3.40 3.17 -10.68
CA THR A 35 -4.81 3.52 -10.72
C THR A 35 -5.58 2.47 -11.51
N LYS A 36 -6.84 2.25 -11.15
CA LYS A 36 -7.73 1.33 -11.84
C LYS A 36 -9.15 1.86 -11.82
N ASP A 37 -9.74 2.00 -13.00
CA ASP A 37 -11.17 2.21 -13.14
C ASP A 37 -11.92 0.90 -12.85
N GLY A 38 -12.95 0.99 -12.03
CA GLY A 38 -13.81 -0.12 -11.70
C GLY A 38 -15.25 0.31 -11.48
N PHE A 39 -16.10 -0.66 -11.12
CA PHE A 39 -17.53 -0.43 -10.92
C PHE A 39 -17.85 0.67 -9.88
N LYS A 40 -16.95 0.91 -8.91
CA LYS A 40 -17.12 1.92 -7.86
C LYS A 40 -16.40 3.25 -8.18
N GLY A 41 -15.94 3.44 -9.40
CA GLY A 41 -15.14 4.60 -9.83
C GLY A 41 -13.63 4.30 -9.85
N LEU A 42 -12.86 5.38 -9.97
CA LEU A 42 -11.39 5.33 -10.04
C LEU A 42 -10.83 5.02 -8.66
N SER A 43 -9.99 3.98 -8.56
CA SER A 43 -9.28 3.61 -7.34
C SER A 43 -7.77 3.72 -7.52
N ALA A 44 -7.07 4.19 -6.50
CA ALA A 44 -5.63 4.01 -6.37
C ALA A 44 -5.35 2.75 -5.53
N ILE A 45 -4.37 1.96 -5.97
CA ILE A 45 -3.98 0.71 -5.36
C ILE A 45 -2.46 0.72 -5.20
N ALA A 46 -2.00 0.67 -3.95
CA ALA A 46 -0.60 0.40 -3.63
C ALA A 46 -0.48 -1.05 -3.14
N GLU A 47 0.48 -1.79 -3.70
CA GLU A 47 0.87 -3.11 -3.22
C GLU A 47 2.08 -2.97 -2.32
N LEU A 48 1.98 -3.49 -1.10
CA LEU A 48 2.91 -3.23 -0.01
C LEU A 48 3.39 -4.58 0.55
N LYS A 49 4.67 -4.88 0.38
CA LYS A 49 5.30 -6.05 0.98
C LYS A 49 5.61 -5.76 2.44
N VAL A 50 5.21 -6.66 3.33
CA VAL A 50 5.51 -6.55 4.76
C VAL A 50 6.98 -6.92 5.01
N VAL A 51 7.79 -5.96 5.42
CA VAL A 51 9.22 -6.14 5.75
C VAL A 51 9.38 -6.46 7.23
N SER A 52 8.69 -5.73 8.09
CA SER A 52 8.58 -6.02 9.52
C SER A 52 7.14 -5.84 10.00
N ALA A 53 6.81 -6.51 11.10
CA ALA A 53 5.49 -6.44 11.71
C ALA A 53 5.61 -6.53 13.24
N GLU A 54 4.95 -5.62 13.94
CA GLU A 54 4.83 -5.57 15.38
C GLU A 54 3.35 -5.60 15.78
N ARG A 55 3.02 -6.45 16.74
CA ARG A 55 1.67 -6.57 17.27
C ARG A 55 1.35 -5.38 18.18
N THR A 56 0.30 -4.63 17.86
CA THR A 56 -0.19 -3.51 18.68
C THR A 56 -1.45 -3.83 19.49
N GLN A 57 -2.10 -4.95 19.21
CA GLN A 57 -3.35 -5.36 19.86
C GLN A 57 -3.20 -6.77 20.45
N PRO A 58 -3.53 -7.00 21.73
CA PRO A 58 -3.41 -8.32 22.34
C PRO A 58 -4.29 -9.40 21.67
N ALA A 59 -5.43 -8.99 21.12
CA ALA A 59 -6.44 -9.89 20.58
C ALA A 59 -6.25 -10.24 19.09
N SER A 60 -5.27 -9.65 18.40
CA SER A 60 -5.08 -9.88 16.97
C SER A 60 -3.60 -9.91 16.57
N GLU A 61 -3.22 -10.94 15.83
CA GLU A 61 -1.91 -11.02 15.21
C GLU A 61 -1.82 -10.10 13.98
N PRO A 62 -0.69 -9.39 13.79
CA PRO A 62 -0.48 -8.56 12.62
C PRO A 62 -0.34 -9.41 11.36
N SER A 63 -0.33 -8.74 10.21
CA SER A 63 -0.02 -9.35 8.93
C SER A 63 1.40 -9.96 8.95
N ARG A 64 1.54 -11.15 8.35
CA ARG A 64 2.83 -11.88 8.35
C ARG A 64 3.87 -11.14 7.50
N ILE A 65 5.12 -11.20 7.94
CA ILE A 65 6.27 -10.74 7.15
C ILE A 65 6.32 -11.51 5.83
N GLY A 66 6.65 -10.81 4.74
CA GLY A 66 6.79 -11.34 3.40
C GLY A 66 5.51 -11.36 2.56
N ILE A 67 4.33 -11.17 3.15
CA ILE A 67 3.09 -11.06 2.36
C ILE A 67 3.05 -9.72 1.64
N VAL A 68 2.33 -9.67 0.51
CA VAL A 68 1.99 -8.43 -0.19
C VAL A 68 0.54 -8.09 0.11
N ALA A 69 0.33 -6.96 0.78
CA ALA A 69 -1.00 -6.41 1.09
C ALA A 69 -1.36 -5.29 0.11
N SER A 70 -2.65 -5.10 -0.15
CA SER A 70 -3.19 -4.00 -0.94
C SER A 70 -3.67 -2.87 -0.03
N TYR A 71 -3.18 -1.66 -0.23
CA TYR A 71 -3.80 -0.43 0.25
C TYR A 71 -4.61 0.18 -0.89
N VAL A 72 -5.92 0.32 -0.70
CA VAL A 72 -6.86 0.71 -1.76
C VAL A 72 -7.67 1.91 -1.32
N GLU A 73 -7.63 2.97 -2.12
CA GLU A 73 -8.42 4.17 -1.90
C GLU A 73 -9.27 4.49 -3.14
N ASN A 74 -10.56 4.73 -2.91
CA ASN A 74 -11.47 5.15 -3.96
C ASN A 74 -11.33 6.67 -4.15
N LEU A 75 -10.70 7.08 -5.25
CA LEU A 75 -10.44 8.47 -5.59
C LEU A 75 -11.72 9.22 -6.01
N SER A 76 -12.74 8.49 -6.48
CA SER A 76 -14.05 9.05 -6.83
C SER A 76 -14.98 9.25 -5.64
N ASP A 77 -14.68 8.70 -4.46
CA ASP A 77 -15.51 8.86 -3.24
C ASP A 77 -15.10 10.11 -2.45
N ALA A 78 -15.59 11.27 -2.90
CA ALA A 78 -15.34 12.56 -2.24
C ALA A 78 -15.86 12.59 -0.79
N LYS A 79 -16.95 11.88 -0.48
CA LYS A 79 -17.54 11.85 0.87
C LYS A 79 -16.62 11.17 1.88
N LYS A 80 -15.88 10.15 1.45
CA LYS A 80 -14.90 9.46 2.29
C LYS A 80 -13.50 10.03 2.16
N ASN A 81 -13.28 11.04 1.32
CA ASN A 81 -11.96 11.65 1.10
C ASN A 81 -10.86 10.62 0.75
N GLY A 82 -11.16 9.69 -0.17
CA GLY A 82 -10.16 8.70 -0.61
C GLY A 82 -8.94 9.34 -1.27
N GLY A 83 -9.14 10.42 -2.02
CA GLY A 83 -8.06 11.24 -2.57
C GLY A 83 -7.12 11.79 -1.50
N GLY A 84 -7.65 12.37 -0.41
CA GLY A 84 -6.84 12.87 0.69
C GLY A 84 -6.07 11.77 1.44
N ARG A 85 -6.68 10.60 1.66
CA ARG A 85 -5.98 9.45 2.28
C ARG A 85 -4.86 8.90 1.40
N PHE A 86 -5.07 8.85 0.09
CA PHE A 86 -4.03 8.44 -0.84
C PHE A 86 -2.91 9.50 -0.95
N LYS A 87 -3.27 10.80 -0.93
CA LYS A 87 -2.30 11.91 -0.86
C LYS A 87 -1.41 11.79 0.37
N ALA A 88 -1.98 11.55 1.56
CA ALA A 88 -1.22 11.37 2.80
C ALA A 88 -0.24 10.18 2.74
N PHE A 89 -0.60 9.10 2.05
CA PHE A 89 0.30 7.98 1.79
C PHE A 89 1.49 8.39 0.93
N VAL A 90 1.26 9.11 -0.18
CA VAL A 90 2.35 9.57 -1.05
C VAL A 90 3.24 10.60 -0.34
N MET A 91 2.65 11.54 0.42
CA MET A 91 3.39 12.51 1.24
C MET A 91 4.38 11.81 2.18
N ALA A 92 3.91 10.82 2.94
CA ALA A 92 4.76 10.05 3.83
C ALA A 92 5.81 9.22 3.07
N LEU A 93 5.47 8.69 1.89
CA LEU A 93 6.38 7.87 1.10
C LEU A 93 7.63 8.64 0.65
N VAL A 94 7.49 9.93 0.33
CA VAL A 94 8.61 10.77 -0.14
C VAL A 94 9.01 11.88 0.83
N GLY A 95 8.41 11.92 2.02
CA GLY A 95 8.66 12.98 3.00
C GLY A 95 8.30 14.38 2.50
N ALA A 96 7.28 14.49 1.65
CA ALA A 96 6.84 15.76 1.07
C ALA A 96 5.72 16.40 1.89
N GLU A 97 5.74 17.71 1.96
CA GLU A 97 4.68 18.54 2.51
C GLU A 97 3.50 18.66 1.53
N GLU A 98 2.34 19.05 2.06
CA GLU A 98 1.11 19.03 1.28
C GLU A 98 1.15 19.94 0.04
N GLN A 99 1.79 21.11 0.19
CA GLN A 99 1.98 22.11 -0.86
C GLN A 99 2.99 21.71 -1.93
N GLU A 100 3.85 20.73 -1.64
CA GLU A 100 4.86 20.26 -2.59
C GLU A 100 4.24 19.33 -3.62
N LEU A 101 3.15 18.61 -3.28
CA LEU A 101 2.48 17.67 -4.17
C LEU A 101 1.67 18.34 -5.27
N SER A 102 2.25 18.37 -6.47
CA SER A 102 1.56 18.73 -7.72
C SER A 102 0.97 17.51 -8.45
N LEU A 103 0.17 17.78 -9.49
CA LEU A 103 -0.35 16.73 -10.39
C LEU A 103 0.79 15.96 -11.07
N GLU A 104 1.80 16.68 -11.56
CA GLU A 104 2.97 16.12 -12.21
C GLU A 104 3.76 15.23 -11.26
N GLN A 105 3.88 15.62 -9.98
CA GLN A 105 4.52 14.77 -8.98
C GLN A 105 3.73 13.50 -8.72
N LEU A 106 2.41 13.58 -8.51
CA LEU A 106 1.57 12.41 -8.26
C LEU A 106 1.59 11.42 -9.44
N ALA A 107 1.63 11.92 -10.68
CA ALA A 107 1.67 11.08 -11.88
C ALA A 107 2.92 10.18 -11.94
N LYS A 108 4.05 10.59 -11.34
CA LYS A 108 5.28 9.78 -11.30
C LYS A 108 5.11 8.47 -10.53
N PHE A 109 4.21 8.44 -9.54
CA PHE A 109 3.98 7.27 -8.70
C PHE A 109 3.06 6.25 -9.37
N THR A 110 2.04 6.72 -10.08
CA THR A 110 1.02 5.85 -10.70
C THR A 110 1.33 5.47 -12.15
N GLY A 111 2.30 6.14 -12.78
CA GLY A 111 2.72 5.90 -14.16
C GLY A 111 3.86 4.88 -14.29
N ASP A 112 4.40 4.76 -15.50
CA ASP A 112 5.39 3.72 -15.86
C ASP A 112 6.72 3.86 -15.12
N LYS A 113 7.06 5.06 -14.64
CA LYS A 113 8.28 5.30 -13.86
C LYS A 113 8.24 4.64 -12.48
N GLN A 114 7.05 4.33 -11.96
CA GLN A 114 6.82 3.73 -10.64
C GLN A 114 7.74 4.36 -9.58
N ALA A 115 7.66 5.68 -9.41
CA ALA A 115 8.59 6.42 -8.54
C ALA A 115 8.55 5.98 -7.07
N GLY A 116 7.45 5.37 -6.63
CA GLY A 116 7.33 4.80 -5.29
C GLY A 116 7.88 3.38 -5.16
N ALA A 117 8.17 2.67 -6.24
CA ALA A 117 8.58 1.27 -6.16
C ALA A 117 9.89 1.08 -5.39
N PHE A 118 9.86 0.06 -4.52
CA PHE A 118 10.87 -0.37 -3.57
C PHE A 118 11.19 0.61 -2.43
N LEU A 119 10.55 1.79 -2.40
CA LEU A 119 10.67 2.68 -1.25
C LEU A 119 10.05 2.05 0.00
N LEU A 120 10.68 2.35 1.13
CA LEU A 120 10.23 1.94 2.45
C LEU A 120 9.29 2.99 3.04
N ILE A 121 8.27 2.54 3.75
CA ILE A 121 7.33 3.39 4.47
C ILE A 121 6.89 2.69 5.75
N ASP A 122 6.77 3.45 6.83
CA ASP A 122 6.24 2.94 8.09
C ASP A 122 4.73 3.20 8.18
N CYS A 123 4.02 2.24 8.77
CA CYS A 123 2.57 2.29 8.91
C CYS A 123 2.12 1.74 10.26
N GLU A 124 1.27 2.48 10.96
CA GLU A 124 0.43 1.93 12.01
C GLU A 124 -0.99 1.74 11.47
N VAL A 125 -1.46 0.49 11.53
CA VAL A 125 -2.85 0.12 11.29
C VAL A 125 -3.54 -0.05 12.63
N PHE A 126 -4.61 0.71 12.84
CA PHE A 126 -5.30 0.77 14.13
C PHE A 126 -6.82 0.68 13.98
N PRO A 127 -7.53 0.03 14.91
CA PRO A 127 -8.97 -0.02 14.89
C PRO A 127 -9.54 1.39 15.14
N LYS A 128 -10.44 1.82 14.26
CA LYS A 128 -11.17 3.09 14.36
C LYS A 128 -12.66 2.80 14.44
N THR A 129 -13.26 3.15 15.56
CA THR A 129 -14.72 3.11 15.73
C THR A 129 -15.34 4.31 15.03
N LEU A 130 -16.21 4.05 14.05
CA LEU A 130 -17.00 5.11 13.43
C LEU A 130 -18.04 5.66 14.42
N PRO A 131 -18.55 6.89 14.21
CA PRO A 131 -19.67 7.39 15.02
C PRO A 131 -20.90 6.50 14.90
N GLU A 132 -21.75 6.54 15.94
CA GLU A 132 -23.09 5.94 15.88
C GLU A 132 -23.88 6.55 14.71
N LYS A 133 -24.70 5.71 14.06
CA LYS A 133 -25.57 6.17 12.97
C LYS A 133 -26.91 5.48 13.06
N ASP A 134 -27.99 6.26 13.02
CA ASP A 134 -29.38 5.78 13.02
C ASP A 134 -29.69 4.85 14.23
N GLY A 135 -29.17 5.19 15.42
CA GLY A 135 -29.36 4.39 16.64
C GLY A 135 -28.53 3.10 16.70
N LYS A 136 -27.62 2.87 15.74
CA LYS A 136 -26.80 1.67 15.66
C LYS A 136 -25.35 1.95 16.05
N PRO A 137 -24.73 1.11 16.90
CA PRO A 137 -23.33 1.24 17.25
C PRO A 137 -22.45 1.38 16.02
N GLY A 138 -21.48 2.28 16.11
CA GLY A 138 -20.56 2.55 15.02
C GLY A 138 -19.73 1.32 14.65
N LYS A 139 -19.53 1.12 13.35
CA LYS A 139 -18.68 0.03 12.85
C LYS A 139 -17.21 0.30 13.18
N VAL A 140 -16.49 -0.73 13.59
CA VAL A 140 -15.02 -0.70 13.67
C VAL A 140 -14.44 -0.95 12.27
N ILE A 141 -13.59 -0.03 11.83
CA ILE A 141 -12.82 -0.12 10.57
C ILE A 141 -11.33 -0.01 10.87
N GLU A 142 -10.49 -0.33 9.90
CA GLU A 142 -9.04 -0.07 10.01
C GLU A 142 -8.74 1.38 9.60
N GLY A 143 -7.99 2.08 10.45
CA GLY A 143 -7.35 3.35 10.16
C GLY A 143 -5.86 3.14 9.85
N TYR A 144 -5.28 4.04 9.06
CA TYR A 144 -3.88 4.01 8.67
C TYR A 144 -3.20 5.30 9.12
N ARG A 145 -2.03 5.18 9.75
CA ARG A 145 -1.13 6.31 10.02
C ARG A 145 0.20 6.02 9.34
N TRP A 146 0.54 6.84 8.36
CA TRP A 146 1.76 6.71 7.58
C TRP A 146 2.88 7.55 8.19
N SER A 147 4.12 7.09 8.04
CA SER A 147 5.30 7.82 8.50
C SER A 147 6.45 7.60 7.54
N THR A 148 7.19 8.69 7.28
CA THR A 148 8.33 8.70 6.39
C THR A 148 9.46 7.83 6.94
N VAL A 149 10.13 7.11 6.04
CA VAL A 149 11.38 6.41 6.31
C VAL A 149 12.46 7.10 5.51
N SER A 150 13.54 7.51 6.17
CA SER A 150 14.77 7.93 5.52
C SER A 150 15.65 6.70 5.34
N PRO A 151 15.82 6.16 4.13
CA PRO A 151 16.62 4.98 3.93
C PRO A 151 18.10 5.29 4.21
N THR A 152 18.80 4.33 4.79
CA THR A 152 20.26 4.33 4.90
C THR A 152 20.92 4.19 3.53
N ASP A 153 22.21 4.49 3.41
CA ASP A 153 22.96 4.33 2.16
C ASP A 153 22.90 2.89 1.61
N ASP A 154 22.96 1.89 2.50
CA ASP A 154 22.82 0.48 2.14
C ASP A 154 21.41 0.15 1.61
N GLU A 155 20.37 0.71 2.24
CA GLU A 155 18.98 0.56 1.77
C GLU A 155 18.76 1.27 0.43
N LEU A 156 19.35 2.45 0.22
CA LEU A 156 19.32 3.16 -1.06
C LEU A 156 20.01 2.34 -2.15
N ALA A 157 21.18 1.77 -1.87
CA ALA A 157 21.87 0.89 -2.82
C ALA A 157 21.04 -0.35 -3.17
N ALA A 158 20.38 -0.96 -2.18
CA ALA A 158 19.49 -2.09 -2.40
C ALA A 158 18.25 -1.71 -3.22
N ILE A 159 17.68 -0.53 -2.99
CA ILE A 159 16.59 0.02 -3.80
C ILE A 159 17.03 0.18 -5.25
N GLU A 160 18.17 0.80 -5.50
CA GLU A 160 18.69 1.00 -6.86
C GLU A 160 18.96 -0.34 -7.57
N ALA A 161 19.51 -1.32 -6.87
CA ALA A 161 19.70 -2.67 -7.41
C ALA A 161 18.37 -3.32 -7.83
N LYS A 162 17.33 -3.24 -6.99
CA LYS A 162 15.98 -3.76 -7.31
C LYS A 162 15.35 -3.00 -8.48
N ARG A 163 15.51 -1.68 -8.54
CA ARG A 163 15.02 -0.85 -9.65
C ARG A 163 15.68 -1.26 -10.97
N ALA A 164 16.99 -1.47 -10.97
CA ALA A 164 17.72 -1.95 -12.14
C ALA A 164 17.25 -3.35 -12.58
N GLU A 165 17.07 -4.29 -11.64
CA GLU A 165 16.53 -5.63 -11.93
C GLU A 165 15.11 -5.56 -12.54
N ALA A 166 14.27 -4.68 -12.00
CA ALA A 166 12.93 -4.42 -12.51
C ALA A 166 12.90 -3.55 -13.79
N LYS A 167 14.06 -3.15 -14.33
CA LYS A 167 14.21 -2.26 -15.49
C LYS A 167 13.50 -0.91 -15.32
N LEU A 168 13.40 -0.43 -14.08
CA LEU A 168 12.92 0.90 -13.75
C LEU A 168 14.07 1.91 -13.82
N PRO A 169 13.79 3.19 -14.11
CA PRO A 169 14.80 4.24 -14.04
C PRO A 169 15.34 4.38 -12.61
N ALA A 170 16.57 4.88 -12.46
CA ALA A 170 17.16 5.21 -11.16
C ALA A 170 16.21 6.09 -10.33
N LEU A 171 16.24 5.97 -9.00
CA LEU A 171 15.27 6.61 -8.11
C LEU A 171 15.24 8.13 -8.32
N ALA A 172 16.40 8.77 -8.38
CA ALA A 172 16.51 10.21 -8.61
C ALA A 172 15.85 10.64 -9.95
N ALA A 173 16.01 9.86 -11.01
CA ALA A 173 15.40 10.14 -12.32
C ALA A 173 13.89 9.83 -12.37
N ALA A 174 13.43 8.92 -11.51
CA ALA A 174 12.00 8.63 -11.35
C ALA A 174 11.28 9.75 -10.59
N LEU A 175 11.97 10.38 -9.63
CA LEU A 175 11.48 11.49 -8.83
C LEU A 175 11.64 12.86 -9.51
N ALA A 176 12.55 13.01 -10.47
CA ALA A 176 12.71 14.20 -11.32
C ALA A 176 11.55 14.38 -12.31
#